data_AF-A0A7S4DDZ5-F1
#
_entry.id   AF-A0A7S4DDZ5-F1
#
_cell.length_a   1.000
_cell.length_b   1.000
_cell.length_c   1.000
_cell.angle_alpha   90.00
_cell.angle_beta   90.00
_cell.angle_gamma   90.00
#
_symmetry.space_group_name_H-M   'P 1'
#
loop_
_entity.id
_entity.type
_entity.pdbx_description
1 polymer ?
#
loop_
_entity_poly.entity_id
_entity_poly.type
_entity_poly.pdbx_seq_one_letter_code
_entity_poly.pdbx_strand_id
1 'polypeptide(L)'
;PRVQSPDPRGAGGGGRLPDELQPLRSALAQTTHFNPDFGSIRKYSDRLLKPHRQGRLESHDFPGFGGAFMLKAPEDQLRAIERQQKSRHSEHDKLSEWLTTAICGNDILSSCLYVSGVVTAEAGILSPVCLAMVAGILYLMRFVYGEAITALPMNGGSYNLLLNTASKPVASVAACLAIISYIATAVVSGTSAVEYLKTVVPALDVDTCTIGLLFAFAALAYLGISESAAVALALFVAHVATLAALCAGALAFLLMDGSVWRENWQNREYPDVIVAGQVLTGGVGTA
;
A
#
# COMPACT_ATOMS: atom_id res chain seq x y z
N PRO A 1 36.31 -14.87 -26.39
CA PRO A 1 37.42 -14.33 -25.57
C PRO A 1 37.15 -14.56 -24.07
N ARG A 2 37.78 -15.59 -23.49
CA ARG A 2 37.74 -15.89 -22.05
C ARG A 2 38.42 -14.75 -21.28
N VAL A 3 37.74 -14.14 -20.32
CA VAL A 3 38.38 -13.24 -19.35
C VAL A 3 38.63 -14.05 -18.08
N GLN A 4 39.92 -14.23 -17.81
CA GLN A 4 40.49 -14.91 -16.64
C GLN A 4 40.21 -14.14 -15.36
N SER A 5 40.00 -14.89 -14.28
CA SER A 5 40.04 -14.44 -12.88
C SER A 5 41.41 -13.85 -12.51
N PRO A 6 41.50 -12.75 -11.75
CA PRO A 6 42.78 -12.28 -11.22
C PRO A 6 43.19 -13.06 -9.96
N ASP A 7 44.46 -13.43 -9.97
CA ASP A 7 45.28 -14.06 -8.92
C ASP A 7 45.37 -13.19 -7.64
N PRO A 8 45.16 -13.75 -6.43
CA PRO A 8 45.19 -12.98 -5.18
C PRO A 8 46.59 -12.98 -4.54
N ARG A 9 47.62 -12.45 -5.22
CA ARG A 9 48.93 -12.18 -4.58
C ARG A 9 49.61 -10.96 -5.20
N GLY A 10 49.33 -9.77 -4.64
CA GLY A 10 49.99 -8.53 -5.00
C GLY A 10 49.53 -7.38 -4.12
N ALA A 11 50.28 -7.12 -3.06
CA ALA A 11 49.99 -6.16 -2.01
C ALA A 11 50.01 -4.69 -2.47
N GLY A 12 49.31 -3.83 -1.72
CA GLY A 12 49.78 -2.47 -1.46
C GLY A 12 49.04 -1.34 -2.19
N GLY A 13 47.82 -1.01 -1.75
CA GLY A 13 47.13 0.21 -2.15
C GLY A 13 46.21 0.69 -1.03
N GLY A 14 46.68 1.65 -0.23
CA GLY A 14 45.92 2.24 0.87
C GLY A 14 44.76 3.10 0.39
N GLY A 15 43.60 2.50 0.19
CA GLY A 15 42.33 3.22 0.07
C GLY A 15 41.85 3.67 1.46
N ARG A 16 41.77 4.99 1.69
CA ARG A 16 41.13 5.58 2.87
C ARG A 16 39.65 5.15 2.90
N LEU A 17 39.23 4.47 3.97
CA LEU A 17 37.81 4.33 4.26
C LEU A 17 37.23 5.68 4.70
N PRO A 18 35.93 5.95 4.45
CA PRO A 18 35.23 7.15 4.93
C PRO A 18 35.43 7.35 6.44
N ASP A 19 35.57 8.61 6.87
CA ASP A 19 35.96 8.96 8.24
C ASP A 19 35.00 8.45 9.32
N GLU A 20 33.75 8.14 8.96
CA GLU A 20 32.73 7.51 9.83
C GLU A 20 33.08 6.08 10.28
N LEU A 21 33.97 5.38 9.57
CA LEU A 21 34.34 3.99 9.86
C LEU A 21 35.71 3.85 10.56
N GLN A 22 36.40 4.96 10.85
CA GLN A 22 37.67 4.95 11.58
C GLN A 22 37.58 4.38 13.02
N PRO A 23 36.52 4.63 13.81
CA PRO A 23 36.40 4.07 15.16
C PRO A 23 36.26 2.54 15.17
N LEU A 24 35.70 1.96 14.11
CA LEU A 24 35.59 0.50 13.94
C LEU A 24 36.96 -0.14 13.67
N ARG A 25 37.88 0.59 13.04
CA ARG A 25 39.25 0.11 12.79
C ARG A 25 40.09 0.04 14.07
N SER A 26 40.01 1.04 14.95
CA SER A 26 40.74 1.00 16.22
C SER A 26 40.21 -0.09 17.15
N ALA A 27 38.91 -0.36 17.12
CA ALA A 27 38.29 -1.47 17.85
C ALA A 27 38.68 -2.85 17.28
N LEU A 28 38.73 -3.00 15.95
CA LEU A 28 39.13 -4.25 15.28
C LEU A 28 40.64 -4.52 15.32
N ALA A 29 41.47 -3.47 15.34
CA ALA A 29 42.92 -3.58 15.39
C ALA A 29 43.43 -4.05 16.77
N GLN A 30 42.66 -3.84 17.84
CA GLN A 30 43.01 -4.33 19.17
C GLN A 30 42.70 -5.83 19.39
N THR A 31 42.03 -6.51 18.45
CA THR A 31 41.44 -7.85 18.68
C THR A 31 41.71 -8.91 17.62
N THR A 32 42.75 -8.81 16.79
CA THR A 32 42.99 -9.82 15.75
C THR A 32 44.43 -10.29 15.60
N HIS A 33 44.75 -11.44 16.21
CA HIS A 33 45.56 -12.46 15.53
C HIS A 33 44.58 -13.36 14.76
N PHE A 34 44.35 -13.06 13.48
CA PHE A 34 43.45 -13.85 12.62
C PHE A 34 44.29 -14.77 11.72
N ASN A 35 44.16 -16.08 11.90
CA ASN A 35 44.77 -17.11 11.05
C ASN A 35 43.71 -17.61 10.05
N PRO A 36 43.91 -17.49 8.72
CA PRO A 36 42.80 -17.56 7.76
C PRO A 36 42.39 -18.97 7.27
N ASP A 37 42.88 -20.07 7.84
CA ASP A 37 42.82 -21.38 7.16
C ASP A 37 41.63 -22.31 7.44
N PHE A 38 40.54 -21.89 8.10
CA PHE A 38 39.43 -22.83 8.34
C PHE A 38 38.02 -22.25 8.18
N GLY A 39 37.29 -22.80 7.19
CA GLY A 39 35.83 -23.00 7.22
C GLY A 39 34.94 -21.78 6.92
N SER A 40 33.97 -21.94 6.02
CA SER A 40 33.13 -20.85 5.51
C SER A 40 32.35 -20.10 6.59
N ILE A 41 32.67 -18.81 6.74
CA ILE A 41 32.07 -17.79 7.63
C ILE A 41 30.53 -17.64 7.46
N ARG A 42 29.98 -18.07 6.32
CA ARG A 42 28.58 -17.83 5.92
C ARG A 42 27.50 -18.43 6.83
N LYS A 43 27.75 -19.55 7.51
CA LYS A 43 26.68 -20.19 8.32
C LYS A 43 26.46 -19.54 9.70
N TYR A 44 27.44 -18.77 10.19
CA TYR A 44 27.35 -18.12 11.51
C TYR A 44 26.88 -16.66 11.44
N SER A 45 27.24 -15.93 10.38
CA SER A 45 26.75 -14.55 10.15
C SER A 45 25.23 -14.48 10.12
N ASP A 46 24.58 -15.45 9.48
CA ASP A 46 23.12 -15.48 9.30
C ASP A 46 22.34 -15.79 10.59
N ARG A 47 23.01 -16.34 11.62
CA ARG A 47 22.41 -16.54 12.95
C ARG A 47 22.54 -15.31 13.83
N LEU A 48 23.63 -14.55 13.71
CA LEU A 48 23.89 -13.37 14.52
C LEU A 48 23.16 -12.11 14.02
N LEU A 49 22.81 -12.06 12.73
CA LEU A 49 22.12 -10.92 12.10
C LEU A 49 20.58 -10.95 12.23
N LYS A 50 19.98 -11.91 12.95
CA LYS A 50 18.53 -11.91 13.21
C LYS A 50 18.23 -11.10 14.49
N PRO A 51 17.49 -9.97 14.40
CA PRO A 51 17.38 -9.01 15.50
C PRO A 51 16.42 -9.40 16.64
N HIS A 52 15.97 -10.65 16.76
CA HIS A 52 14.88 -10.99 17.70
C HIS A 52 15.12 -12.10 18.73
N ARG A 53 16.37 -12.45 19.03
CA ARG A 53 16.67 -13.11 20.30
C ARG A 53 18.00 -12.63 20.79
N GLN A 54 17.97 -11.93 21.92
CA GLN A 54 19.11 -11.78 22.81
C GLN A 54 19.43 -13.19 23.33
N GLY A 55 20.03 -14.02 22.47
CA GLY A 55 20.49 -15.34 22.80
C GLY A 55 21.66 -15.14 23.75
N ARG A 56 21.37 -15.17 25.05
CA ARG A 56 22.35 -15.44 26.09
C ARG A 56 23.07 -16.70 25.63
N LEU A 57 24.32 -16.55 25.18
CA LEU A 57 25.20 -17.69 24.97
C LEU A 57 25.25 -18.39 26.33
N GLU A 58 24.64 -19.57 26.40
CA GLU A 58 24.68 -20.38 27.60
C GLU A 58 26.14 -20.82 27.80
N SER A 59 26.57 -21.08 29.04
CA SER A 59 27.96 -21.45 29.33
C SER A 59 28.45 -22.71 28.60
N HIS A 60 27.54 -23.44 27.96
CA HIS A 60 27.76 -24.68 27.23
C HIS A 60 27.78 -24.49 25.71
N ASP A 61 27.50 -23.29 25.19
CA ASP A 61 27.57 -23.01 23.76
C ASP A 61 29.03 -22.83 23.34
N PHE A 62 29.53 -23.78 22.55
CA PHE A 62 30.89 -23.75 22.04
C PHE A 62 31.04 -22.69 20.92
N PRO A 63 31.80 -21.60 21.11
CA PRO A 63 31.91 -20.51 20.14
C PRO A 63 32.84 -20.82 18.95
N GLY A 64 33.21 -22.08 18.74
CA GLY A 64 34.25 -22.50 17.79
C GLY A 64 35.65 -22.35 18.37
N PHE A 65 36.68 -22.49 17.53
CA PHE A 65 38.09 -22.29 17.92
C PHE A 65 38.47 -20.80 18.10
N GLY A 66 37.50 -19.88 18.10
CA GLY A 66 37.66 -18.46 18.40
C GLY A 66 37.19 -18.10 19.81
N GLY A 67 37.52 -16.89 20.28
CA GLY A 67 37.03 -16.38 21.56
C GLY A 67 35.64 -15.74 21.43
N ALA A 68 34.76 -16.00 22.40
CA ALA A 68 33.54 -15.23 22.58
C ALA A 68 33.78 -14.15 23.63
N PHE A 69 33.49 -12.90 23.27
CA PHE A 69 33.53 -11.77 24.20
C PHE A 69 32.16 -11.11 24.23
N MET A 70 31.55 -11.05 25.42
CA MET A 70 30.34 -10.28 25.67
C MET A 70 30.73 -8.81 25.75
N LEU A 71 30.61 -8.09 24.64
CA LEU A 71 30.71 -6.63 24.66
C LEU A 71 29.45 -6.05 25.27
N LYS A 72 29.56 -5.56 26.51
CA LYS A 72 28.55 -4.68 27.08
C LYS A 72 28.80 -3.29 26.48
N ALA A 73 27.93 -2.88 25.56
CA ALA A 73 28.04 -1.56 24.93
C ALA A 73 28.04 -0.48 26.03
N PRO A 74 28.99 0.49 26.00
CA PRO A 74 29.01 1.60 26.94
C PRO A 74 27.67 2.37 26.92
N GLU A 75 27.11 2.67 28.09
CA GLU A 75 25.78 3.30 28.20
C GLU A 75 25.73 4.69 27.52
N ASP A 76 26.86 5.39 27.48
CA ASP A 76 27.03 6.67 26.80
C ASP A 76 26.87 6.54 25.28
N GLN A 77 27.40 5.47 24.68
CA GLN A 77 27.25 5.21 23.24
C GLN A 77 25.82 4.79 22.90
N LEU A 78 25.17 3.99 23.75
CA LEU A 78 23.76 3.63 23.60
C LEU A 78 22.86 4.88 23.63
N ARG A 79 23.07 5.77 24.62
CA ARG A 79 22.32 7.04 24.72
C ARG A 79 22.61 7.98 23.54
N ALA A 80 23.82 7.97 23.00
CA ALA A 80 24.16 8.73 21.80
C ALA A 80 23.42 8.20 20.57
N ILE A 81 23.37 6.88 20.37
CA ILE A 81 22.60 6.23 19.29
C ILE A 81 21.10 6.52 19.45
N GLU A 82 20.54 6.39 20.66
CA GLU A 82 19.13 6.72 20.93
C GLU A 82 18.81 8.18 20.60
N ARG A 83 19.69 9.13 20.97
CA ARG A 83 19.52 10.55 20.60
C ARG A 83 19.60 10.76 19.09
N GLN A 84 20.51 10.06 18.42
CA GLN A 84 20.69 10.13 16.96
C GLN A 84 19.54 9.46 16.19
N GLN A 85 18.91 8.44 16.76
CA GLN A 85 17.70 7.82 16.23
C GLN A 85 16.47 8.69 16.50
N LYS A 86 16.34 9.25 17.70
CA LYS A 86 15.22 10.12 18.07
C LYS A 86 15.18 11.41 17.26
N SER A 87 16.36 11.98 16.95
CA SER A 87 16.49 13.12 16.03
C SER A 87 16.13 12.74 14.59
N ARG A 88 16.63 11.61 14.07
CA ARG A 88 16.21 11.09 12.76
C ARG A 88 14.72 10.79 12.66
N HIS A 89 14.09 10.30 13.73
CA HIS A 89 12.66 10.02 13.76
C HIS A 89 11.80 11.30 13.86
N SER A 90 12.37 12.40 14.35
CA SER A 90 11.71 13.70 14.39
C SER A 90 11.89 14.54 13.13
N GLU A 91 12.83 14.18 12.24
CA GLU A 91 13.09 14.91 10.99
C GLU A 91 12.09 14.58 9.86
N HIS A 92 11.40 13.43 9.92
CA HIS A 92 10.33 13.15 8.97
C HIS A 92 9.05 13.85 9.43
N ASP A 93 8.71 14.95 8.75
CA ASP A 93 7.42 15.62 8.89
C ASP A 93 6.30 14.59 8.70
N LYS A 94 5.57 14.32 9.77
CA LYS A 94 4.42 13.42 9.72
C LYS A 94 3.32 14.11 8.93
N LEU A 95 2.74 13.38 7.98
CA LEU A 95 1.60 13.86 7.23
C LEU A 95 0.44 14.14 8.20
N SER A 96 -0.24 15.28 8.03
CA SER A 96 -1.37 15.61 8.90
C SER A 96 -2.51 14.60 8.69
N GLU A 97 -3.37 14.45 9.71
CA GLU A 97 -4.49 13.51 9.67
C GLU A 97 -5.44 13.80 8.49
N TRP A 98 -5.69 15.08 8.22
CA TRP A 98 -6.52 15.51 7.10
C TRP A 98 -5.91 15.19 5.74
N LEU A 99 -4.62 15.40 5.56
CA LEU A 99 -3.91 15.07 4.33
C LEU A 99 -3.87 13.55 4.11
N THR A 100 -3.64 12.79 5.16
CA THR A 100 -3.65 11.32 5.12
C THR A 100 -5.05 10.79 4.78
N THR A 101 -6.08 11.37 5.40
CA THR A 101 -7.48 11.03 5.15
C THR A 101 -7.88 11.38 3.72
N ALA A 102 -7.42 12.51 3.18
CA ALA A 102 -7.71 12.88 1.80
C ALA A 102 -7.09 11.91 0.79
N ILE A 103 -5.85 11.46 1.03
CA ILE A 103 -5.19 10.48 0.15
C ILE A 103 -5.97 9.16 0.15
N CYS A 104 -6.24 8.59 1.32
CA CYS A 104 -6.96 7.32 1.42
C CYS A 104 -8.45 7.46 1.02
N GLY A 105 -9.06 8.59 1.37
CA GLY A 105 -10.47 8.86 1.16
C GLY A 105 -10.82 9.06 -0.32
N ASN A 106 -9.91 9.60 -1.12
CA ASN A 106 -10.12 9.72 -2.56
C ASN A 106 -10.27 8.36 -3.26
N ASP A 107 -9.54 7.34 -2.82
CA ASP A 107 -9.63 5.99 -3.38
C ASP A 107 -11.05 5.40 -3.16
N ILE A 108 -11.59 5.56 -1.95
CA ILE A 108 -12.92 5.06 -1.61
C ILE A 108 -14.02 5.93 -2.24
N LEU A 109 -13.98 7.25 -2.04
CA LEU A 109 -15.06 8.15 -2.44
C LEU A 109 -15.18 8.31 -3.96
N SER A 110 -14.07 8.23 -4.71
CA SER A 110 -14.12 8.30 -6.18
C SER A 110 -14.97 7.17 -6.76
N SER A 111 -14.97 5.99 -6.11
CA SER A 111 -15.74 4.84 -6.58
C SER A 111 -17.25 4.97 -6.37
N CYS A 112 -17.69 5.72 -5.36
CA CYS A 112 -19.11 5.81 -5.02
C CYS A 112 -19.99 6.35 -6.16
N LEU A 113 -19.46 7.30 -6.94
CA LEU A 113 -20.22 7.95 -8.03
C LEU A 113 -20.53 6.98 -9.16
N TYR A 114 -19.54 6.23 -9.65
CA TYR A 114 -19.78 5.27 -10.74
C TYR A 114 -20.44 3.99 -10.24
N VAL A 115 -20.09 3.49 -9.04
CA VAL A 115 -20.67 2.26 -8.47
C VAL A 115 -22.17 2.41 -8.25
N SER A 116 -22.65 3.56 -7.77
CA SER A 116 -24.08 3.78 -7.58
C SER A 116 -24.87 3.67 -8.88
N GLY A 117 -24.33 4.20 -9.99
CA GLY A 117 -24.95 4.09 -11.32
C GLY A 117 -24.95 2.65 -11.84
N VAL A 118 -23.78 1.99 -11.80
CA VAL A 118 -23.62 0.60 -12.29
C VAL A 118 -24.51 -0.37 -11.50
N VAL A 119 -24.50 -0.29 -10.17
CA VAL A 119 -25.35 -1.16 -9.33
C VAL A 119 -26.83 -0.88 -9.57
N THR A 120 -27.22 0.36 -9.83
CA THR A 120 -28.62 0.69 -10.15
C THR A 120 -29.04 0.18 -11.53
N ALA A 121 -28.12 0.13 -12.49
CA ALA A 121 -28.37 -0.43 -13.82
C ALA A 121 -28.59 -1.96 -13.76
N GLU A 122 -27.77 -2.67 -12.97
CA GLU A 122 -27.79 -4.14 -12.89
C GLU A 122 -28.79 -4.69 -11.86
N ALA A 123 -28.86 -4.10 -10.66
CA ALA A 123 -29.72 -4.61 -9.57
C ALA A 123 -31.12 -3.98 -9.55
N GLY A 124 -31.35 -2.91 -10.34
CA GLY A 124 -32.64 -2.21 -10.42
C GLY A 124 -33.17 -1.80 -9.04
N ILE A 125 -34.35 -2.29 -8.68
CA ILE A 125 -35.01 -1.99 -7.40
C ILE A 125 -34.23 -2.49 -6.16
N LEU A 126 -33.39 -3.51 -6.30
CA LEU A 126 -32.57 -4.05 -5.20
C LEU A 126 -31.25 -3.28 -4.99
N SER A 127 -30.93 -2.31 -5.84
CA SER A 127 -29.74 -1.46 -5.71
C SER A 127 -29.50 -0.91 -4.28
N PRO A 128 -30.51 -0.37 -3.56
CA PRO A 128 -30.30 0.12 -2.18
C PRO A 128 -29.87 -0.97 -1.20
N VAL A 129 -30.36 -2.21 -1.37
CA VAL A 129 -30.00 -3.35 -0.51
C VAL A 129 -28.57 -3.78 -0.81
N CYS A 130 -28.20 -3.86 -2.10
CA CYS A 130 -26.84 -4.19 -2.54
C CYS A 130 -25.83 -3.15 -2.04
N LEU A 131 -26.13 -1.86 -2.20
CA LEU A 131 -25.29 -0.77 -1.71
C LEU A 131 -25.19 -0.75 -0.18
N ALA A 132 -26.28 -1.02 0.54
CA ALA A 132 -26.28 -1.13 2.00
C ALA A 132 -25.41 -2.31 2.48
N MET A 133 -25.44 -3.44 1.77
CA MET A 133 -24.59 -4.59 2.07
C MET A 133 -23.10 -4.25 1.88
N VAL A 134 -22.74 -3.59 0.77
CA VAL A 134 -21.37 -3.11 0.52
C VAL A 134 -20.94 -2.15 1.62
N ALA A 135 -21.78 -1.18 1.98
CA ALA A 135 -21.50 -0.25 3.08
C ALA A 135 -21.31 -0.99 4.42
N GLY A 136 -22.10 -2.02 4.71
CA GLY A 136 -21.95 -2.87 5.88
C GLY A 136 -20.62 -3.62 5.92
N ILE A 137 -20.18 -4.18 4.80
CA ILE A 137 -18.88 -4.85 4.68
C ILE A 137 -17.75 -3.85 4.90
N LEU A 138 -17.79 -2.68 4.27
CA LEU A 138 -16.81 -1.61 4.47
C LEU A 138 -16.77 -1.13 5.93
N TYR A 139 -17.94 -1.06 6.59
CA TYR A 139 -18.01 -0.73 8.01
C TYR A 139 -17.36 -1.79 8.90
N LEU A 140 -17.55 -3.09 8.61
CA LEU A 140 -16.90 -4.17 9.34
C LEU A 140 -15.38 -4.14 9.17
N MET A 141 -14.89 -3.80 7.96
CA MET A 141 -13.47 -3.67 7.69
C MET A 141 -12.78 -2.62 8.58
N ARG A 142 -13.50 -1.58 9.02
CA ARG A 142 -12.97 -0.59 9.99
C ARG A 142 -12.40 -1.25 11.25
N PHE A 143 -13.09 -2.25 11.81
CA PHE A 143 -12.62 -2.94 13.02
C PHE A 143 -11.37 -3.76 12.74
N VAL A 144 -11.33 -4.44 11.60
CA VAL A 144 -10.17 -5.23 11.16
C VAL A 144 -8.95 -4.33 10.97
N TYR A 145 -9.09 -3.18 10.31
CA TYR A 145 -8.00 -2.22 10.14
C TYR A 145 -7.55 -1.62 11.46
N GLY A 146 -8.48 -1.29 12.36
CA GLY A 146 -8.16 -0.78 13.69
C GLY A 146 -7.28 -1.75 14.50
N GLU A 147 -7.67 -3.02 14.56
CA GLU A 147 -6.90 -4.05 15.25
C GLU A 147 -5.54 -4.29 14.58
N ALA A 148 -5.52 -4.40 13.24
CA ALA A 148 -4.31 -4.73 12.50
C ALA A 148 -3.24 -3.62 12.59
N ILE A 149 -3.65 -2.35 12.46
CA ILE A 149 -2.73 -1.20 12.52
C ILE A 149 -2.24 -0.97 13.95
N THR A 150 -3.10 -1.18 14.96
CA THR A 150 -2.73 -1.03 16.37
C THR A 150 -1.79 -2.14 16.84
N ALA A 151 -1.98 -3.37 16.35
CA ALA A 151 -1.14 -4.51 16.71
C ALA A 151 0.27 -4.44 16.13
N LEU A 152 0.42 -3.88 14.92
CA LEU A 152 1.68 -3.83 14.18
C LEU A 152 1.89 -2.45 13.53
N PRO A 153 2.31 -1.43 14.30
CA PRO A 153 2.67 -0.11 13.78
C PRO A 153 4.02 -0.18 13.03
N MET A 154 3.99 -0.78 11.86
CA MET A 154 5.17 -1.06 11.04
C MET A 154 5.35 0.04 9.97
N ASN A 155 6.53 0.66 9.93
CA ASN A 155 6.95 1.49 8.81
C ASN A 155 7.14 0.59 7.58
N GLY A 156 6.13 0.50 6.71
CA GLY A 156 6.18 -0.35 5.50
C GLY A 156 4.84 -0.77 4.89
N GLY A 157 3.70 -0.26 5.39
CA GLY A 157 2.38 -0.47 4.79
C GLY A 157 1.87 -1.90 4.83
N SER A 158 0.84 -2.19 4.02
CA SER A 158 0.07 -3.44 4.03
C SER A 158 0.90 -4.70 3.76
N TYR A 159 1.95 -4.60 2.93
CA TYR A 159 2.83 -5.75 2.68
C TYR A 159 3.67 -6.12 3.90
N ASN A 160 4.23 -5.13 4.59
CA ASN A 160 5.02 -5.39 5.79
C ASN A 160 4.13 -5.95 6.90
N LEU A 161 2.91 -5.44 7.04
CA LEU A 161 1.91 -6.02 7.93
C LEU A 161 1.68 -7.51 7.63
N LEU A 162 1.44 -7.86 6.36
CA LEU A 162 1.22 -9.25 5.94
C LEU A 162 2.45 -10.16 6.13
N LEU A 163 3.66 -9.65 5.94
CA LEU A 163 4.88 -10.41 6.21
C LEU A 163 5.07 -10.75 7.68
N ASN A 164 4.49 -9.95 8.58
CA ASN A 164 4.57 -10.15 10.03
C ASN A 164 3.40 -10.98 10.58
N THR A 165 2.28 -11.08 9.87
CA THR A 165 1.10 -11.85 10.30
C THR A 165 0.88 -13.16 9.53
N ALA A 166 1.44 -13.29 8.32
CA ALA A 166 1.27 -14.44 7.44
C ALA A 166 2.62 -15.00 6.95
N SER A 167 2.57 -16.12 6.24
CA SER A 167 3.76 -16.72 5.63
C SER A 167 4.21 -15.92 4.39
N LYS A 168 5.52 -15.91 4.11
CA LYS A 168 6.12 -15.23 2.95
C LYS A 168 5.40 -15.48 1.60
N PRO A 169 5.07 -16.74 1.20
CA PRO A 169 4.38 -16.97 -0.06
C PRO A 169 2.94 -16.43 -0.07
N VAL A 170 2.24 -16.50 1.06
CA VAL A 170 0.88 -15.93 1.17
C VAL A 170 0.93 -14.41 1.07
N ALA A 171 1.88 -13.78 1.77
CA ALA A 171 2.08 -12.33 1.71
C ALA A 171 2.46 -11.85 0.29
N SER A 172 3.27 -12.60 -0.46
CA SER A 172 3.60 -12.24 -1.84
C SER A 172 2.42 -12.37 -2.79
N VAL A 173 1.62 -13.45 -2.67
CA VAL A 173 0.41 -13.63 -3.49
C VAL A 173 -0.59 -12.51 -3.20
N ALA A 174 -0.81 -12.20 -1.92
CA ALA A 174 -1.69 -11.10 -1.52
C ALA A 174 -1.22 -9.74 -2.07
N ALA A 175 0.10 -9.47 -2.06
CA ALA A 175 0.65 -8.26 -2.65
C ALA A 175 0.43 -8.20 -4.17
N CYS A 176 0.62 -9.31 -4.89
CA CYS A 176 0.34 -9.38 -6.32
C CYS A 176 -1.15 -9.12 -6.63
N LEU A 177 -2.06 -9.73 -5.86
CA LEU A 177 -3.50 -9.50 -6.00
C LEU A 177 -3.87 -8.03 -5.72
N ALA A 178 -3.25 -7.41 -4.72
CA ALA A 178 -3.45 -6.00 -4.42
C ALA A 178 -3.00 -5.09 -5.57
N ILE A 179 -1.83 -5.35 -6.17
CA ILE A 179 -1.35 -4.58 -7.33
C ILE A 179 -2.29 -4.73 -8.52
N ILE A 180 -2.72 -5.96 -8.83
CA ILE A 180 -3.68 -6.22 -9.91
C ILE A 180 -4.99 -5.46 -9.65
N SER A 181 -5.49 -5.49 -8.40
CA SER A 181 -6.69 -4.75 -8.01
C SER A 181 -6.52 -3.24 -8.22
N TYR A 182 -5.41 -2.64 -7.79
CA TYR A 182 -5.17 -1.21 -7.97
C TYR A 182 -5.06 -0.80 -9.44
N ILE A 183 -4.42 -1.63 -10.28
CA ILE A 183 -4.36 -1.38 -11.73
C ILE A 183 -5.76 -1.45 -12.33
N ALA A 184 -6.55 -2.46 -11.96
CA ALA A 184 -7.94 -2.57 -12.42
C ALA A 184 -8.78 -1.36 -11.98
N THR A 185 -8.67 -0.93 -10.72
CA THR A 185 -9.35 0.26 -10.20
C THR A 185 -8.94 1.53 -10.98
N ALA A 186 -7.65 1.70 -11.28
CA ALA A 186 -7.18 2.84 -12.06
C ALA A 186 -7.79 2.86 -13.48
N VAL A 187 -7.88 1.70 -14.14
CA VAL A 187 -8.51 1.57 -15.46
C VAL A 187 -10.00 1.90 -15.39
N VAL A 188 -10.76 1.29 -14.47
CA VAL A 188 -12.21 1.55 -14.33
C VAL A 188 -12.48 3.01 -14.00
N SER A 189 -11.70 3.61 -13.10
CA SER A 189 -11.83 5.02 -12.74
C SER A 189 -11.50 5.93 -13.93
N GLY A 190 -10.43 5.63 -14.68
CA GLY A 190 -10.05 6.36 -15.88
C GLY A 190 -11.11 6.31 -16.97
N THR A 191 -11.63 5.12 -17.27
CA THR A 191 -12.73 4.93 -18.25
C THR A 191 -13.96 5.72 -17.83
N SER A 192 -14.40 5.58 -16.57
CA SER A 192 -15.58 6.29 -16.05
C SER A 192 -15.43 7.81 -16.15
N ALA A 193 -14.23 8.34 -15.85
CA ALA A 193 -13.97 9.78 -15.97
C ALA A 193 -14.09 10.28 -17.42
N VAL A 194 -13.60 9.50 -18.39
CA VAL A 194 -13.72 9.84 -19.82
C VAL A 194 -15.15 9.69 -20.31
N GLU A 195 -15.91 8.69 -19.84
CA GLU A 195 -17.34 8.54 -20.12
C GLU A 195 -18.15 9.75 -19.62
N TYR A 196 -17.86 10.24 -18.41
CA TYR A 196 -18.45 11.47 -17.91
C TYR A 196 -18.08 12.68 -18.77
N LEU A 197 -16.81 12.79 -19.19
CA LEU A 197 -16.38 13.88 -20.07
C LEU A 197 -17.06 13.84 -21.45
N LYS A 198 -17.33 12.64 -21.98
CA LYS A 198 -18.02 12.44 -23.26
C LYS A 198 -19.44 13.01 -23.26
N THR A 199 -20.10 13.11 -22.10
CA THR A 199 -21.41 13.78 -21.99
C THR A 199 -21.34 15.27 -22.35
N VAL A 200 -20.17 15.90 -22.16
CA VAL A 200 -19.91 17.31 -22.49
C VAL A 200 -19.27 17.44 -23.88
N VAL A 201 -18.39 16.51 -24.25
CA VAL A 201 -17.69 16.49 -25.55
C VAL A 201 -17.97 15.17 -26.27
N PRO A 202 -19.06 15.07 -27.05
CA PRO A 202 -19.52 13.79 -27.63
C PRO A 202 -18.57 13.15 -28.64
N ALA A 203 -17.66 13.94 -29.23
CA ALA A 203 -16.69 13.49 -30.23
C ALA A 203 -15.53 12.65 -29.64
N LEU A 204 -15.47 12.48 -28.31
CA LEU A 204 -14.40 11.75 -27.66
C LEU A 204 -14.53 10.23 -27.86
N ASP A 205 -13.42 9.63 -28.27
CA ASP A 205 -13.23 8.18 -28.22
C ASP A 205 -12.75 7.77 -26.82
N VAL A 206 -13.55 6.94 -26.15
CA VAL A 206 -13.36 6.61 -24.73
C VAL A 206 -12.07 5.82 -24.52
N ASP A 207 -11.85 4.82 -25.38
CA ASP A 207 -10.73 3.89 -25.25
C ASP A 207 -9.39 4.62 -25.43
N THR A 208 -9.26 5.40 -26.52
CA THR A 208 -8.03 6.15 -26.81
C THR A 208 -7.75 7.20 -25.73
N CYS A 209 -8.77 7.93 -25.27
CA CYS A 209 -8.58 8.95 -24.24
C CYS A 209 -8.22 8.34 -22.89
N THR A 210 -8.78 7.19 -22.53
CA THR A 210 -8.46 6.48 -21.28
C THR A 210 -7.00 6.01 -21.29
N ILE A 211 -6.55 5.40 -22.39
CA ILE A 211 -5.14 5.00 -22.55
C ILE A 211 -4.22 6.21 -22.42
N GLY A 212 -4.55 7.33 -23.09
CA GLY A 212 -3.79 8.57 -23.00
C GLY A 212 -3.73 9.14 -21.58
N LEU A 213 -4.86 9.13 -20.85
CA LEU A 213 -4.96 9.60 -19.48
C LEU A 213 -4.08 8.77 -18.53
N LEU A 214 -4.17 7.44 -18.60
CA LEU A 214 -3.35 6.54 -17.78
C LEU A 214 -1.86 6.68 -18.11
N PHE A 215 -1.52 6.81 -19.39
CA PHE A 215 -0.15 7.06 -19.82
C PHE A 215 0.39 8.40 -19.28
N ALA A 216 -0.42 9.46 -19.29
CA ALA A 216 -0.04 10.75 -18.72
C ALA A 216 0.25 10.64 -17.22
N PHE A 217 -0.62 9.99 -16.45
CA PHE A 217 -0.36 9.75 -15.02
C PHE A 217 0.86 8.87 -14.76
N ALA A 218 1.07 7.82 -15.58
CA ALA A 218 2.27 7.00 -15.50
C ALA A 218 3.55 7.79 -15.79
N ALA A 219 3.51 8.71 -16.77
CA ALA A 219 4.62 9.60 -17.07
C ALA A 219 4.88 10.60 -15.93
N LEU A 220 3.84 11.19 -15.34
CA LEU A 220 3.97 12.07 -14.17
C LEU A 220 4.58 11.34 -12.97
N ALA A 221 4.15 10.09 -12.72
CA ALA A 221 4.73 9.24 -11.69
C ALA A 221 6.19 8.89 -11.97
N TYR A 222 6.54 8.58 -13.22
CA TYR A 222 7.92 8.33 -13.65
C TYR A 222 8.82 9.56 -13.46
N LEU A 223 8.30 10.76 -13.72
CA LEU A 223 8.99 12.03 -13.49
C LEU A 223 9.09 12.41 -12.00
N GLY A 224 8.46 11.65 -11.10
CA GLY A 224 8.49 11.90 -9.65
C GLY A 224 7.49 12.93 -9.15
N ILE A 225 6.54 13.37 -9.97
CA ILE A 225 5.48 14.34 -9.59
C ILE A 225 4.28 13.60 -8.96
N SER A 226 4.54 12.62 -8.10
CA SER A 226 3.52 11.69 -7.62
C SER A 226 2.91 12.07 -6.27
N GLU A 227 3.51 12.99 -5.51
CA GLU A 227 3.21 13.13 -4.08
C GLU A 227 2.75 14.55 -3.72
N SER A 228 1.56 14.93 -4.19
CA SER A 228 0.91 16.14 -3.69
C SER A 228 -0.28 15.82 -2.79
N ALA A 229 -0.01 15.79 -1.48
CA ALA A 229 -1.05 15.67 -0.46
C ALA A 229 -2.03 16.86 -0.49
N ALA A 230 -1.55 18.05 -0.90
CA ALA A 230 -2.39 19.23 -1.06
C ALA A 230 -3.39 19.08 -2.22
N VAL A 231 -2.94 18.55 -3.37
CA VAL A 231 -3.84 18.25 -4.51
C VAL A 231 -4.85 17.17 -4.12
N ALA A 232 -4.41 16.13 -3.41
CA ALA A 232 -5.31 15.09 -2.90
C ALA A 232 -6.40 15.69 -1.98
N LEU A 233 -6.05 16.61 -1.09
CA LEU A 233 -7.02 17.30 -0.23
C LEU A 233 -8.02 18.15 -1.03
N ALA A 234 -7.57 18.87 -2.05
CA ALA A 234 -8.46 19.65 -2.91
C ALA A 234 -9.45 18.75 -3.65
N LEU A 235 -8.97 17.63 -4.22
CA LEU A 235 -9.82 16.62 -4.87
C LEU A 235 -10.81 16.00 -3.88
N PHE A 236 -10.38 15.71 -2.67
CA PHE A 236 -11.23 15.12 -1.62
C PHE A 236 -12.38 16.05 -1.25
N VAL A 237 -12.09 17.34 -1.03
CA VAL A 237 -13.11 18.34 -0.75
C VAL A 237 -14.09 18.47 -1.91
N ALA A 238 -13.61 18.45 -3.15
CA ALA A 238 -14.48 18.50 -4.34
C ALA A 238 -15.39 17.27 -4.45
N HIS A 239 -14.88 16.06 -4.17
CA HIS A 239 -15.67 14.83 -4.15
C HIS A 239 -16.77 14.89 -3.08
N VAL A 240 -16.40 15.24 -1.85
CA VAL A 240 -17.36 15.35 -0.73
C VAL A 240 -18.42 16.41 -1.03
N ALA A 241 -18.04 17.57 -1.57
CA ALA A 241 -18.97 18.62 -1.93
C ALA A 241 -19.95 18.18 -3.02
N THR A 242 -19.45 17.49 -4.06
CA THR A 242 -20.28 16.98 -5.16
C THR A 242 -21.25 15.93 -4.66
N LEU A 243 -20.79 14.96 -3.86
CA LEU A 243 -21.63 13.92 -3.29
C LEU A 243 -22.70 14.52 -2.35
N ALA A 244 -22.32 15.48 -1.50
CA ALA A 244 -23.25 16.17 -0.61
C ALA A 244 -24.31 16.94 -1.39
N ALA A 245 -23.93 17.62 -2.48
CA ALA A 245 -24.86 18.33 -3.35
C ALA A 245 -25.85 17.37 -4.04
N LEU A 246 -25.36 16.23 -4.55
CA LEU A 246 -26.21 15.20 -5.14
C LEU A 246 -27.19 14.61 -4.13
N CYS A 247 -26.73 14.25 -2.93
CA CYS A 247 -27.59 13.74 -1.86
C CYS A 247 -28.64 14.77 -1.42
N ALA A 248 -28.23 16.02 -1.22
CA ALA A 248 -29.14 17.10 -0.83
C ALA A 248 -30.18 17.38 -1.93
N GLY A 249 -29.76 17.41 -3.19
CA GLY A 249 -30.65 17.58 -4.34
C GLY A 249 -31.65 16.43 -4.47
N ALA A 250 -31.19 15.18 -4.34
CA ALA A 250 -32.06 14.00 -4.36
C ALA A 250 -33.07 14.01 -3.21
N LEU A 251 -32.64 14.38 -2.00
CA LEU A 251 -33.52 14.49 -0.84
C LEU A 251 -34.55 15.61 -1.01
N ALA A 252 -34.12 16.79 -1.49
CA ALA A 252 -35.03 17.90 -1.76
C ALA A 252 -36.08 17.52 -2.82
N PHE A 253 -35.64 16.86 -3.90
CA PHE A 253 -36.55 16.35 -4.95
C PHE A 253 -37.56 15.34 -4.38
N LEU A 254 -37.11 14.40 -3.56
CA LEU A 254 -37.99 13.41 -2.92
C LEU A 254 -39.04 14.04 -2.00
N LEU A 255 -38.67 15.09 -1.26
CA LEU A 255 -39.57 15.81 -0.35
C LEU A 255 -40.58 16.69 -1.10
N MET A 256 -40.20 17.22 -2.27
CA MET A 256 -41.09 18.06 -3.10
C MET A 256 -42.04 17.23 -3.95
N ASP A 257 -41.55 16.14 -4.58
CA ASP A 257 -42.34 15.27 -5.45
C ASP A 257 -41.94 13.79 -5.30
N GLY A 258 -42.57 13.11 -4.34
CA GLY A 258 -42.40 11.67 -4.12
C GLY A 258 -43.18 10.78 -5.10
N SER A 259 -43.79 11.32 -6.16
CA SER A 259 -44.49 10.51 -7.16
C SER A 259 -43.52 9.61 -7.93
N VAL A 260 -42.39 10.17 -8.38
CA VAL A 260 -41.34 9.45 -9.13
C VAL A 260 -40.73 8.32 -8.29
N TRP A 261 -40.55 8.51 -6.99
CA TRP A 261 -40.07 7.43 -6.12
C TRP A 261 -41.10 6.30 -5.99
N ARG A 262 -42.38 6.63 -5.77
CA ARG A 262 -43.45 5.63 -5.71
C ARG A 262 -43.60 4.88 -7.02
N GLU A 263 -43.54 5.57 -8.15
CA GLU A 263 -43.60 4.98 -9.48
C GLU A 263 -42.42 4.04 -9.71
N ASN A 264 -41.19 4.47 -9.43
CA ASN A 264 -40.01 3.61 -9.55
C ASN A 264 -40.07 2.39 -8.63
N TRP A 265 -40.65 2.51 -7.44
CA TRP A 265 -40.75 1.38 -6.50
C TRP A 265 -41.86 0.39 -6.86
N GLN A 266 -42.94 0.86 -7.48
CA GLN A 266 -44.11 0.03 -7.80
C GLN A 266 -44.05 -0.58 -9.21
N ASN A 267 -43.43 0.13 -10.16
CA ASN A 267 -43.57 -0.19 -11.59
C ASN A 267 -42.27 -0.65 -12.26
N ARG A 268 -41.10 -0.60 -11.60
CA ARG A 268 -39.87 -1.16 -12.18
C ARG A 268 -39.76 -2.65 -11.89
N GLU A 269 -39.71 -3.42 -12.96
CA GLU A 269 -39.29 -4.82 -12.95
C GLU A 269 -37.75 -4.94 -12.89
N TYR A 270 -37.27 -6.13 -12.54
CA TYR A 270 -35.85 -6.44 -12.54
C TYR A 270 -35.30 -6.39 -13.97
N PRO A 271 -34.11 -5.81 -14.20
CA PRO A 271 -33.51 -5.81 -15.53
C PRO A 271 -33.17 -7.25 -15.94
N ASP A 272 -33.36 -7.55 -17.23
CA ASP A 272 -32.95 -8.82 -17.80
C ASP A 272 -31.42 -8.92 -17.84
N VAL A 273 -30.90 -10.11 -17.58
CA VAL A 273 -29.45 -10.33 -17.42
C VAL A 273 -28.97 -11.34 -18.45
N ILE A 274 -27.85 -11.05 -19.10
CA ILE A 274 -27.26 -11.95 -20.09
C ILE A 274 -26.29 -12.90 -19.40
N VAL A 275 -26.69 -14.17 -19.27
CA VAL A 275 -25.85 -15.23 -18.69
C VAL A 275 -25.53 -16.26 -19.77
N ALA A 276 -24.25 -16.46 -20.04
CA ALA A 276 -23.76 -17.42 -21.05
C ALA A 276 -24.39 -17.23 -22.45
N GLY A 277 -24.69 -15.98 -22.83
CA GLY A 277 -25.29 -15.65 -24.13
C GLY A 277 -26.81 -15.84 -24.21
N GLN A 278 -27.48 -16.20 -23.11
CA GLN A 278 -28.94 -16.24 -23.01
C GLN A 278 -29.44 -15.06 -22.16
N VAL A 279 -30.51 -14.42 -22.61
CA VAL A 279 -31.22 -13.40 -21.84
C VAL A 279 -32.10 -14.12 -20.83
N LEU A 280 -31.77 -14.00 -19.55
CA LEU A 280 -32.60 -14.46 -18.44
C LEU A 280 -33.51 -13.32 -18.01
N THR A 281 -34.79 -13.63 -17.83
CA THR A 281 -35.75 -12.66 -17.28
C THR A 281 -35.32 -12.23 -15.89
N GLY A 282 -35.30 -10.92 -15.67
CA GLY A 282 -34.91 -10.35 -14.39
C GLY A 282 -35.77 -10.86 -13.22
N GLY A 283 -35.13 -11.23 -12.13
CA GLY A 283 -35.76 -11.59 -10.87
C GLY A 283 -34.83 -11.34 -9.68
N VAL A 284 -35.33 -11.62 -8.46
CA VAL A 284 -34.54 -11.44 -7.22
C VAL A 284 -33.21 -12.21 -7.24
N GLY A 285 -33.17 -13.39 -7.85
CA GLY A 285 -31.95 -14.22 -7.91
C GLY A 285 -30.97 -13.82 -9.01
N THR A 286 -31.38 -12.96 -9.95
CA THR A 286 -30.50 -12.45 -11.01
C THR A 286 -29.99 -11.04 -10.71
N ALA A 287 -30.59 -10.36 -9.73
CA ALA A 287 -30.26 -9.01 -9.27
C ALA A 287 -29.30 -8.99 -8.06
#